data_AF-A0A336JU65-F1
#
_entry.id   AF-A0A336JU65-F1
#
_cell.length_a   1.000
_cell.length_b   1.000
_cell.length_c   1.000
_cell.angle_alpha   90.00
_cell.angle_beta   90.00
_cell.angle_gamma   90.00
#
_symmetry.space_group_name_H-M   'P 1'
#
loop_
_entity.id
_entity.type
_entity.pdbx_description
1 polymer ?
#
loop_
_entity_poly.entity_id
_entity_poly.type
_entity_poly.pdbx_seq_one_letter_code
_entity_poly.pdbx_strand_id
1 'polypeptide(L)'
;MINDVIFAEVSAGFQKLETVEAGLKTLGVQTVPIPREALFLAGKAFVQYRRVGGVRTGVLPDFFIGAHAANAQLPLLTRDTSHYRSYFPTVELIVPDGC
;
A
#
# COMPACT_ATOMS: atom_id res chain seq x y z
N MET A 1 -10.61 -0.43 -2.21
CA MET A 1 -9.83 -0.65 -3.44
C MET A 1 -8.45 -1.17 -3.08
N ILE A 2 -7.75 -1.79 -4.02
CA ILE A 2 -6.33 -2.14 -3.91
C ILE A 2 -5.57 -1.58 -5.11
N ASN A 3 -4.28 -1.37 -4.95
CA ASN A 3 -3.41 -0.93 -6.03
C ASN A 3 -2.70 -2.10 -6.72
N ASP A 4 -1.98 -1.83 -7.81
CA ASP A 4 -1.26 -2.86 -8.58
C ASP A 4 -0.24 -3.64 -7.73
N VAL A 5 0.35 -3.00 -6.72
CA VAL A 5 1.33 -3.62 -5.81
C VAL A 5 0.64 -4.64 -4.90
N ILE A 6 -0.45 -4.25 -4.25
CA ILE A 6 -1.26 -5.14 -3.41
C ILE A 6 -1.85 -6.27 -4.26
N PHE A 7 -2.28 -5.98 -5.49
CA PHE A 7 -2.74 -7.00 -6.43
C PHE A 7 -1.64 -8.03 -6.69
N ALA A 8 -0.41 -7.60 -6.99
CA ALA A 8 0.72 -8.49 -7.21
C ALA A 8 0.99 -9.38 -5.99
N GLU A 9 0.99 -8.81 -4.78
CA GLU A 9 1.21 -9.56 -3.53
C GLU A 9 0.12 -10.62 -3.28
N VAL A 10 -1.15 -10.24 -3.42
CA VAL A 10 -2.28 -11.17 -3.28
C VAL A 10 -2.21 -12.27 -4.34
N SER A 11 -1.88 -11.92 -5.58
CA SER A 11 -1.84 -12.86 -6.70
C SER A 11 -0.78 -13.96 -6.53
N ALA A 12 0.28 -13.71 -5.76
CA ALA A 12 1.36 -14.66 -5.52
C ALA A 12 0.88 -15.96 -4.84
N GLY A 13 -0.27 -15.92 -4.13
CA GLY A 13 -0.88 -17.09 -3.52
C GLY A 13 -1.72 -17.95 -4.48
N PHE A 14 -1.87 -17.55 -5.75
CA PHE A 14 -2.78 -18.18 -6.69
C PHE A 14 -2.04 -18.68 -7.94
N GLN A 15 -2.55 -19.76 -8.54
CA GLN A 15 -1.96 -20.34 -9.75
C GLN A 15 -2.49 -19.73 -11.06
N LYS A 16 -3.63 -19.03 -11.00
CA LYS A 16 -4.35 -18.51 -12.18
C LYS A 16 -4.84 -17.10 -11.90
N LEU A 17 -4.67 -16.22 -12.89
CA LEU A 17 -5.10 -14.82 -12.83
C LEU A 17 -6.62 -14.73 -12.60
N GLU A 18 -7.38 -15.56 -13.32
CA GLU A 18 -8.85 -15.56 -13.29
C GLU A 18 -9.39 -15.89 -11.89
N THR A 19 -8.67 -16.71 -11.12
CA THR A 19 -9.06 -17.06 -9.75
C THR A 19 -8.92 -15.86 -8.82
N VAL A 20 -7.85 -15.08 -8.97
CA VAL A 20 -7.62 -13.85 -8.18
C VAL A 20 -8.70 -12.83 -8.51
N GLU A 21 -8.93 -12.57 -9.79
CA GLU A 21 -9.93 -11.61 -10.26
C GLU A 21 -11.35 -11.99 -9.80
N ALA A 22 -11.72 -13.28 -9.88
CA ALA A 22 -13.00 -13.77 -9.39
C ALA A 22 -13.15 -13.60 -7.86
N GLY A 23 -12.08 -13.87 -7.10
CA GLY A 23 -12.06 -13.66 -5.65
C GLY A 23 -12.26 -12.19 -5.27
N LEU A 24 -11.49 -11.29 -5.90
CA LEU A 24 -11.61 -9.84 -5.67
C LEU A 24 -13.00 -9.32 -6.05
N LYS A 25 -13.55 -9.79 -7.18
CA LYS A 25 -14.91 -9.44 -7.61
C LYS A 25 -15.96 -9.90 -6.60
N THR A 26 -15.81 -11.11 -6.06
CA THR A 26 -16.71 -11.66 -5.03
C THR A 26 -16.68 -10.82 -3.75
N LEU A 27 -15.50 -10.31 -3.38
CA LEU A 27 -15.30 -9.42 -2.23
C LEU A 27 -15.70 -7.96 -2.51
N GLY A 28 -16.09 -7.62 -3.74
CA GLY A 28 -16.36 -6.23 -4.13
C GLY A 28 -15.12 -5.33 -4.14
N VAL A 29 -13.92 -5.92 -4.20
CA VAL A 29 -12.65 -5.19 -4.20
C VAL A 29 -12.28 -4.81 -5.63
N GLN A 30 -12.11 -3.51 -5.86
CA GLN A 30 -11.63 -2.97 -7.13
C GLN A 30 -10.11 -2.79 -7.12
N THR A 31 -9.45 -3.15 -8.23
CA THR A 31 -8.04 -2.83 -8.50
C THR A 31 -7.96 -1.50 -9.23
N VAL A 32 -7.08 -0.60 -8.78
CA VAL A 32 -6.92 0.74 -9.34
C VAL A 32 -5.42 1.02 -9.54
N PRO A 33 -4.99 1.48 -10.72
CA PRO A 33 -3.60 1.79 -10.97
C PRO A 33 -3.13 2.97 -10.11
N ILE A 34 -1.84 2.98 -9.78
CA ILE A 34 -1.27 4.08 -8.98
C ILE A 34 -1.05 5.31 -9.87
N PRO A 35 -1.61 6.49 -9.54
CA PRO A 35 -1.40 7.71 -10.32
C PRO A 35 0.06 8.17 -10.23
N ARG A 36 0.53 8.91 -11.24
CA ARG A 36 1.94 9.35 -11.34
C ARG A 36 2.36 10.24 -10.17
N GLU A 37 1.44 11.04 -9.66
CA GLU A 37 1.61 11.91 -8.51
C GLU A 37 1.93 11.10 -7.24
N ALA A 38 1.20 10.00 -7.04
CA ALA A 38 1.46 9.07 -5.94
C ALA A 38 2.80 8.33 -6.14
N LEU A 39 3.14 7.91 -7.36
CA LEU A 39 4.44 7.30 -7.65
C LEU A 39 5.60 8.27 -7.34
N PHE A 40 5.43 9.55 -7.70
CA PHE A 40 6.41 10.59 -7.38
C PHE A 40 6.57 10.78 -5.87
N LEU A 41 5.46 10.89 -5.15
CA LEU A 41 5.45 11.00 -3.69
C LEU A 41 6.13 9.81 -3.01
N ALA A 42 5.85 8.59 -3.46
CA ALA A 42 6.49 7.36 -2.96
C ALA A 42 8.01 7.42 -3.11
N GLY A 43 8.51 7.85 -4.29
CA GLY A 43 9.94 7.99 -4.54
C GLY A 43 10.61 9.00 -3.60
N LYS A 44 9.96 10.14 -3.34
CA LYS A 44 10.47 11.15 -2.39
C LYS A 44 10.53 10.62 -0.96
N ALA A 45 9.46 9.97 -0.51
CA ALA A 45 9.40 9.36 0.82
C ALA A 45 10.46 8.24 0.98
N PHE A 46 10.64 7.40 -0.05
CA PHE A 46 11.65 6.34 -0.03
C PHE A 46 13.09 6.89 0.03
N VAL A 47 13.39 7.97 -0.70
CA VAL A 47 14.70 8.64 -0.60
C VAL A 47 14.91 9.21 0.80
N GLN A 48 13.90 9.82 1.41
CA GLN A 48 13.97 10.30 2.80
C GLN A 48 14.23 9.14 3.77
N TYR A 49 13.47 8.05 3.67
CA TYR A 49 13.69 6.84 4.46
C TYR A 49 15.12 6.32 4.35
N ARG A 50 15.66 6.20 3.13
CA ARG A 50 17.04 5.71 2.93
C ARG A 50 18.11 6.61 3.55
N ARG A 51 17.85 7.92 3.63
CA ARG A 51 18.78 8.92 4.21
C ARG A 51 18.83 8.88 5.73
N VAL A 52 17.72 8.54 6.41
CA VAL A 52 17.64 8.52 7.89
C VAL A 52 18.53 7.43 8.50
N GLY A 53 18.91 6.39 7.75
CA GLY A 53 19.78 5.31 8.25
C GLY A 53 19.07 4.39 9.26
N GLY A 54 19.81 3.48 9.90
CA GLY A 54 19.26 2.53 10.89
C GLY A 54 18.77 1.19 10.33
N VAL A 55 18.02 0.44 11.15
CA VAL A 55 17.42 -0.84 10.75
C VAL A 55 16.36 -0.59 9.69
N ARG A 56 16.56 -1.16 8.50
CA ARG A 56 15.70 -0.95 7.34
C ARG A 56 14.70 -2.08 7.19
N THR A 57 13.50 -1.91 7.72
CA THR A 57 12.39 -2.86 7.58
C THR A 57 11.43 -2.51 6.45
N GLY A 58 11.24 -1.22 6.15
CA GLY A 58 10.35 -0.75 5.09
C GLY A 58 10.88 -1.05 3.69
N VAL A 59 10.03 -1.60 2.84
CA VAL A 59 10.31 -1.92 1.43
C VAL A 59 9.65 -0.89 0.50
N LEU A 60 10.17 -0.72 -0.71
CA LEU A 60 9.61 0.23 -1.69
C LEU A 60 8.08 0.03 -1.95
N PRO A 61 7.55 -1.21 -2.02
CA PRO A 61 6.11 -1.47 -2.03
C PRO A 61 5.29 -0.69 -0.99
N ASP A 62 5.73 -0.61 0.26
CA ASP A 62 5.00 0.09 1.33
C ASP A 62 4.85 1.59 1.02
N PHE A 63 5.88 2.20 0.44
CA PHE A 63 5.84 3.60 0.04
C PHE A 63 4.86 3.83 -1.11
N PHE A 64 4.70 2.89 -2.03
CA PHE A 64 3.68 2.97 -3.08
C PHE A 64 2.27 2.89 -2.51
N ILE A 65 2.03 2.00 -1.54
CA ILE A 65 0.74 1.85 -0.87
C ILE A 65 0.39 3.13 -0.10
N GLY A 66 1.32 3.62 0.73
CA GLY A 66 1.11 4.81 1.55
C GLY A 66 0.93 6.08 0.72
N ALA A 67 1.72 6.23 -0.35
CA ALA A 67 1.60 7.38 -1.24
C ALA A 67 0.29 7.37 -2.03
N HIS A 68 -0.19 6.19 -2.46
CA HIS A 68 -1.48 6.11 -3.13
C HIS A 68 -2.62 6.50 -2.17
N ALA A 69 -2.62 5.99 -0.94
CA ALA A 69 -3.60 6.36 0.08
C ALA A 69 -3.58 7.87 0.37
N ALA A 70 -2.39 8.46 0.53
CA ALA A 70 -2.22 9.89 0.78
C ALA A 70 -2.73 10.75 -0.37
N ASN A 71 -2.39 10.36 -1.61
CA ASN A 71 -2.81 11.08 -2.81
C ASN A 71 -4.33 10.99 -3.04
N ALA A 72 -4.92 9.83 -2.79
CA ALA A 72 -6.36 9.60 -2.95
C ALA A 72 -7.19 10.10 -1.75
N GLN A 73 -6.55 10.53 -0.66
CA GLN A 73 -7.20 10.92 0.60
C GLN A 73 -8.10 9.80 1.15
N LEU A 74 -7.62 8.57 1.05
CA LEU A 74 -8.33 7.38 1.50
C LEU A 74 -7.71 6.83 2.78
N PRO A 75 -8.53 6.26 3.69
CA PRO A 75 -8.00 5.54 4.83
C PRO A 75 -7.27 4.28 4.37
N LEU A 76 -6.19 3.94 5.07
CA LEU A 76 -5.39 2.75 4.82
C LEU A 76 -5.62 1.72 5.93
N LEU A 77 -6.12 0.55 5.54
CA LEU A 77 -6.21 -0.61 6.43
C LEU A 77 -4.83 -1.27 6.54
N THR A 78 -4.22 -1.26 7.72
CA THR A 78 -2.87 -1.81 7.93
C THR A 78 -2.62 -2.24 9.37
N ARG A 79 -1.70 -3.20 9.55
CA ARG A 79 -1.17 -3.56 10.88
C ARG A 79 0.11 -2.83 11.23
N ASP A 80 0.88 -2.36 10.25
CA ASP A 80 2.11 -1.58 10.50
C ASP A 80 1.81 -0.10 10.58
N THR A 81 1.34 0.37 11.73
CA THR A 81 1.00 1.79 11.90
C THR A 81 2.22 2.71 11.94
N SER A 82 3.35 2.21 12.41
CA SER A 82 4.54 3.01 12.71
C SER A 82 5.17 3.60 11.44
N HIS A 83 5.25 2.77 10.40
CA HIS A 83 5.80 3.14 9.10
C HIS A 83 4.96 4.23 8.44
N TYR A 84 3.65 4.00 8.31
CA TYR A 84 2.76 4.91 7.59
C TYR A 84 2.58 6.24 8.32
N ARG A 85 2.54 6.27 9.66
CA ARG A 85 2.50 7.54 10.41
C ARG A 85 3.74 8.41 10.19
N SER A 86 4.90 7.80 9.98
CA SER A 86 6.17 8.51 9.82
C SER A 86 6.32 9.17 8.45
N TYR A 87 5.87 8.49 7.38
CA TYR A 87 6.09 8.95 6.01
C TYR A 87 4.83 9.51 5.33
N PHE A 88 3.65 9.15 5.82
CA PHE A 88 2.35 9.56 5.27
C PHE A 88 1.39 10.01 6.38
N PRO A 89 1.75 11.05 7.16
CA PRO A 89 1.01 11.47 8.35
C PRO A 89 -0.42 11.95 8.06
N THR A 90 -0.74 12.27 6.81
CA THR A 90 -2.07 12.69 6.37
C THR A 90 -3.01 11.51 6.08
N VAL A 91 -2.51 10.28 6.10
CA VAL A 91 -3.30 9.07 5.85
C VAL A 91 -3.96 8.63 7.15
N GLU A 92 -5.30 8.55 7.13
CA GLU A 92 -6.05 7.91 8.20
C GLU A 92 -5.74 6.42 8.21
N LEU A 93 -5.36 5.86 9.36
CA LEU A 93 -5.05 4.44 9.49
C LEU A 93 -6.18 3.70 10.19
N ILE A 94 -6.72 2.70 9.52
CA ILE A 94 -7.64 1.74 10.11
C ILE A 94 -6.80 0.55 10.56
N VAL A 95 -6.81 0.27 11.87
CA VAL A 95 -6.10 -0.87 12.44
C VAL A 95 -7.15 -1.89 12.83
N PRO A 96 -7.16 -3.08 12.22
CA PRO A 96 -8.08 -4.12 12.63
C PRO A 96 -7.66 -4.62 14.02
N ASP A 97 -8.58 -4.57 14.98
CA ASP A 97 -8.39 -5.20 16.29
C ASP A 97 -8.15 -6.70 16.06
N GLY A 98 -7.02 -7.20 16.54
CA GLY A 98 -6.71 -8.63 16.47
C GLY A 98 -7.71 -9.41 17.32
N CYS A 99 -8.28 -10.49 16.76
CA CYS A 99 -8.89 -11.55 17.55
C CYS A 99 -7.84 -12.28 18.38
#